data_AF-A0A3D1MYR6-F1
#
_entry.id   AF-A0A3D1MYR6-F1
#
_cell.length_a   1.000
_cell.length_b   1.000
_cell.length_c   1.000
_cell.angle_alpha   90.00
_cell.angle_beta   90.00
_cell.angle_gamma   90.00
#
_symmetry.space_group_name_H-M   'P 1'
#
loop_
_entity.id
_entity.type
_entity.pdbx_description
1 polymer ?
#
loop_
_entity_poly.entity_id
_entity_poly.type
_entity_poly.pdbx_seq_one_letter_code
_entity_poly.pdbx_strand_id
1 'polypeptide(L)'
;DRDAIRRKIDGLVNGTYGYEKNLVAARALNDSLANAGDQMAIERKIDGLANGTYGYEKNEVEARKVIEELVEKGDQMAIGIKISGLVNGTYGYEKNLVAARALNDSLANAGDQMAIERKIYGLENGRYGYYQDLEALMDFIESRTEKGDSVAIGAKMRGLFWGYYGYEEQEDTSSFRPFIEKLIESDHRTNHAIGYFLKAYGLKYGMFGYYQNRDAARRYILEHHVPFL
;
A
#
# COMPACT_ATOMS: atom_id res chain seq x y z
N ASP A 1 13.29 -21.41 9.95
CA ASP A 1 13.35 -21.39 8.47
C ASP A 1 11.92 -21.42 7.93
N ARG A 2 11.49 -20.34 7.25
CA ARG A 2 10.12 -20.20 6.70
C ARG A 2 9.86 -21.19 5.56
N ASP A 3 10.87 -21.51 4.77
CA ASP A 3 10.73 -22.45 3.66
C ASP A 3 10.55 -23.89 4.15
N ALA A 4 11.24 -24.26 5.23
CA ALA A 4 11.06 -25.55 5.86
C ALA A 4 9.62 -25.72 6.39
N ILE A 5 9.07 -24.68 7.04
CA ILE A 5 7.68 -24.67 7.54
C ILE A 5 6.70 -24.80 6.38
N ARG A 6 6.87 -23.99 5.32
CA ARG A 6 6.02 -24.04 4.13
C ARG A 6 6.03 -25.43 3.49
N ARG A 7 7.22 -26.00 3.24
CA ARG A 7 7.36 -27.36 2.66
C ARG A 7 6.72 -28.42 3.55
N LYS A 8 6.81 -28.28 4.87
CA LYS A 8 6.17 -29.22 5.81
C LYS A 8 4.65 -29.12 5.74
N ILE A 9 4.07 -27.93 5.75
CA ILE A 9 2.62 -27.75 5.57
C ILE A 9 2.18 -28.30 4.20
N ASP A 10 2.84 -27.91 3.12
CA ASP A 10 2.53 -28.38 1.76
C ASP A 10 2.65 -29.90 1.64
N GLY A 11 3.68 -30.47 2.28
CA GLY A 11 3.91 -31.90 2.35
C GLY A 11 2.81 -32.64 3.09
N LEU A 12 2.37 -32.12 4.24
CA LEU A 12 1.24 -32.68 4.99
C LEU A 12 -0.09 -32.51 4.24
N VAL A 13 -0.26 -31.47 3.43
CA VAL A 13 -1.48 -31.26 2.62
C VAL A 13 -1.53 -32.18 1.40
N ASN A 14 -0.41 -32.36 0.72
CA ASN A 14 -0.35 -32.98 -0.61
C ASN A 14 0.35 -34.34 -0.66
N GLY A 15 1.03 -34.76 0.40
CA GLY A 15 1.87 -35.96 0.40
C GLY A 15 3.20 -35.75 -0.34
N THR A 16 3.81 -34.57 -0.21
CA THR A 16 5.03 -34.17 -0.93
C THR A 16 6.19 -33.88 0.02
N TYR A 17 7.39 -33.62 -0.52
CA TYR A 17 8.61 -33.30 0.25
C TYR A 17 8.98 -34.34 1.32
N GLY A 18 8.64 -35.62 1.07
CA GLY A 18 8.91 -36.72 2.01
C GLY A 18 7.92 -36.83 3.17
N TYR A 19 6.83 -36.05 3.17
CA TYR A 19 5.75 -36.16 4.16
C TYR A 19 4.59 -36.97 3.61
N GLU A 20 4.01 -37.84 4.45
CA GLU A 20 2.71 -38.46 4.16
C GLU A 20 1.59 -37.43 4.30
N LYS A 21 0.56 -37.54 3.45
CA LYS A 21 -0.60 -36.66 3.50
C LYS A 21 -1.34 -36.83 4.83
N ASN A 22 -1.39 -35.76 5.62
CA ASN A 22 -2.08 -35.70 6.90
C ASN A 22 -2.66 -34.29 7.15
N LEU A 23 -3.92 -34.11 6.75
CA LEU A 23 -4.61 -32.83 6.84
C LEU A 23 -4.82 -32.36 8.29
N VAL A 24 -5.01 -33.29 9.23
CA VAL A 24 -5.16 -32.97 10.66
C VAL A 24 -3.87 -32.38 11.21
N ALA A 25 -2.72 -32.98 10.87
CA ALA A 25 -1.42 -32.48 11.26
C ALA A 25 -1.08 -31.15 10.56
N ALA A 26 -1.45 -30.98 9.29
CA ALA A 26 -1.29 -29.71 8.58
C ALA A 26 -2.04 -28.57 9.28
N ARG A 27 -3.32 -28.79 9.59
CA ARG A 27 -4.17 -27.82 10.31
C ARG A 27 -3.60 -27.50 11.68
N ALA A 28 -3.24 -28.51 12.47
CA ALA A 28 -2.71 -28.30 13.82
C ALA A 28 -1.40 -27.51 13.83
N LEU A 29 -0.50 -27.79 12.87
CA LEU A 29 0.73 -27.01 12.71
C LEU A 29 0.42 -25.56 12.33
N ASN A 30 -0.50 -25.35 11.38
CA ASN A 30 -0.89 -24.01 10.95
C ASN A 30 -1.55 -23.21 12.08
N ASP A 31 -2.47 -23.81 12.84
CA ASP A 31 -3.11 -23.17 14.00
C ASP A 31 -2.09 -22.77 15.06
N SER A 32 -1.10 -23.63 15.35
CA SER A 32 -0.03 -23.29 16.29
C SER A 32 0.78 -22.07 15.84
N LEU A 33 1.04 -21.93 14.54
CA LEU A 33 1.78 -20.80 13.97
C LEU A 33 0.92 -19.53 13.94
N ALA A 34 -0.35 -19.65 13.56
CA ALA A 34 -1.30 -18.54 13.55
C ALA A 34 -1.50 -17.98 14.97
N ASN A 35 -1.62 -18.85 15.98
CA ASN A 35 -1.72 -18.45 17.39
C ASN A 35 -0.44 -17.78 17.91
N ALA A 36 0.71 -18.04 17.29
CA ALA A 36 1.97 -17.36 17.58
C ALA A 36 2.14 -16.03 16.79
N GLY A 37 1.15 -15.63 16.00
CA GLY A 37 1.18 -14.40 15.21
C GLY A 37 1.92 -14.52 13.88
N ASP A 38 2.14 -15.74 13.35
CA ASP A 38 2.72 -15.89 12.01
C ASP A 38 1.71 -15.47 10.93
N GLN A 39 2.04 -14.39 10.21
CA GLN A 39 1.14 -13.78 9.23
C GLN A 39 0.73 -14.74 8.12
N MET A 40 1.65 -15.56 7.61
CA MET A 40 1.34 -16.51 6.55
C MET A 40 0.44 -17.64 7.06
N ALA A 41 0.58 -18.05 8.32
CA ALA A 41 -0.29 -19.04 8.92
C ALA A 41 -1.71 -18.49 9.16
N ILE A 42 -1.82 -17.21 9.54
CA ILE A 42 -3.10 -16.50 9.63
C ILE A 42 -3.77 -16.43 8.25
N GLU A 43 -3.04 -16.02 7.20
CA GLU A 43 -3.54 -16.02 5.81
C GLU A 43 -4.04 -17.42 5.39
N ARG A 44 -3.23 -18.47 5.60
CA ARG A 44 -3.63 -19.85 5.30
C ARG A 44 -4.85 -20.31 6.08
N LYS A 45 -5.02 -19.84 7.33
CA LYS A 45 -6.21 -20.17 8.14
C LYS A 45 -7.46 -19.51 7.56
N ILE A 46 -7.38 -18.22 7.19
CA ILE A 46 -8.48 -17.49 6.55
C ILE A 46 -8.85 -18.17 5.21
N ASP A 47 -7.87 -18.46 4.36
CA ASP A 47 -8.08 -19.13 3.07
C ASP A 47 -8.59 -20.57 3.24
N GLY A 48 -8.07 -21.27 4.24
CA GLY A 48 -8.48 -22.61 4.64
C GLY A 48 -9.95 -22.65 5.00
N LEU A 49 -10.38 -21.75 5.88
CA LEU A 49 -11.78 -21.61 6.29
C LEU A 49 -12.66 -21.12 5.13
N ALA A 50 -12.21 -20.18 4.30
CA ALA A 50 -13.02 -19.68 3.19
C ALA A 50 -13.21 -20.71 2.06
N ASN A 51 -12.21 -21.56 1.80
CA ASN A 51 -12.18 -22.42 0.62
C ASN A 51 -12.17 -23.92 0.92
N GLY A 52 -12.05 -24.34 2.18
CA GLY A 52 -11.90 -25.76 2.56
C GLY A 52 -10.52 -26.33 2.22
N THR A 53 -9.46 -25.54 2.42
CA THR A 53 -8.07 -25.91 2.09
C THR A 53 -7.21 -26.09 3.36
N TYR A 54 -5.97 -26.57 3.21
CA TYR A 54 -5.01 -26.75 4.33
C TYR A 54 -5.51 -27.61 5.51
N GLY A 55 -6.49 -28.48 5.26
CA GLY A 55 -7.11 -29.33 6.29
C GLY A 55 -8.21 -28.65 7.11
N TYR A 56 -8.60 -27.43 6.75
CA TYR A 56 -9.79 -26.77 7.28
C TYR A 56 -11.03 -27.20 6.50
N GLU A 57 -12.14 -27.35 7.20
CA GLU A 57 -13.46 -27.46 6.57
C GLU A 57 -13.92 -26.06 6.16
N LYS A 58 -14.60 -25.97 5.01
CA LYS A 58 -15.11 -24.69 4.52
C LYS A 58 -16.13 -24.12 5.51
N ASN A 59 -15.80 -22.98 6.10
CA ASN A 59 -16.63 -22.21 7.01
C ASN A 59 -16.34 -20.71 6.83
N GLU A 60 -17.07 -20.09 5.89
CA GLU A 60 -16.91 -18.67 5.56
C GLU A 60 -17.31 -17.73 6.72
N VAL A 61 -18.21 -18.17 7.61
CA VAL A 61 -18.60 -17.39 8.79
C VAL A 61 -17.44 -17.28 9.77
N GLU A 62 -16.73 -18.38 10.02
CA GLU A 62 -15.54 -18.37 10.87
C GLU A 62 -14.37 -17.63 10.21
N ALA A 63 -14.20 -17.76 8.89
CA ALA A 63 -13.22 -16.96 8.14
C ALA A 63 -13.45 -15.47 8.35
N ARG A 64 -14.70 -15.01 8.18
CA ARG A 64 -15.09 -13.62 8.42
C ARG A 64 -14.82 -13.19 9.85
N LYS A 65 -15.14 -14.02 10.84
CA LYS A 65 -14.91 -13.71 12.25
C LYS A 65 -13.43 -13.47 12.54
N VAL A 66 -12.54 -14.33 12.04
CA VAL A 66 -11.08 -14.15 12.18
C VAL A 66 -10.62 -12.84 11.53
N ILE A 67 -11.15 -12.50 10.35
CA ILE A 67 -10.85 -11.25 9.66
C ILE A 67 -11.30 -10.04 10.49
N GLU A 68 -12.53 -10.03 11.01
CA GLU A 68 -13.05 -8.92 11.82
C GLU A 68 -12.21 -8.71 13.10
N GLU A 69 -11.87 -9.78 13.82
CA GLU A 69 -11.02 -9.70 15.02
C GLU A 69 -9.63 -9.11 14.75
N LEU A 70 -9.08 -9.32 13.55
CA LEU A 70 -7.79 -8.77 13.12
C LEU A 70 -7.93 -7.31 12.63
N VAL A 71 -9.02 -7.00 11.92
CA VAL A 71 -9.35 -5.63 11.50
C VAL A 71 -9.53 -4.71 12.71
N GLU A 72 -10.20 -5.18 13.76
CA GLU A 72 -10.34 -4.44 15.02
C GLU A 72 -9.00 -4.12 15.69
N LYS A 73 -7.97 -4.94 15.46
CA LYS A 73 -6.60 -4.73 15.93
C LYS A 73 -5.75 -3.88 14.99
N GLY A 74 -6.31 -3.42 13.86
CA GLY A 74 -5.60 -2.65 12.86
C GLY A 74 -4.66 -3.46 11.98
N ASP A 75 -4.86 -4.78 11.86
CA ASP A 75 -4.04 -5.62 10.98
C ASP A 75 -4.29 -5.24 9.50
N GLN A 76 -3.23 -4.79 8.84
CA GLN A 76 -3.29 -4.25 7.48
C GLN A 76 -3.61 -5.31 6.41
N MET A 77 -3.21 -6.56 6.65
CA MET A 77 -3.52 -7.67 5.75
C MET A 77 -5.00 -8.02 5.86
N ALA A 78 -5.53 -8.13 7.08
CA ALA A 78 -6.95 -8.40 7.32
C ALA A 78 -7.84 -7.27 6.79
N ILE A 79 -7.44 -6.00 6.91
CA ILE A 79 -8.12 -4.86 6.28
C ILE A 79 -8.16 -5.04 4.76
N GLY A 80 -7.03 -5.39 4.14
CA GLY A 80 -6.96 -5.68 2.70
C GLY A 80 -7.88 -6.82 2.28
N ILE A 81 -7.90 -7.91 3.06
CA ILE A 81 -8.80 -9.05 2.83
C ILE A 81 -10.26 -8.63 2.97
N LYS A 82 -10.64 -7.87 4.00
CA LYS A 82 -12.01 -7.38 4.19
C LYS A 82 -12.48 -6.51 3.02
N ILE A 83 -11.64 -5.58 2.55
CA ILE A 83 -11.95 -4.77 1.37
C ILE A 83 -12.16 -5.66 0.15
N SER A 84 -11.26 -6.63 -0.08
CA SER A 84 -11.40 -7.60 -1.19
C SER A 84 -12.67 -8.46 -1.06
N GLY A 85 -12.98 -8.91 0.15
CA GLY A 85 -14.19 -9.65 0.51
C GLY A 85 -15.45 -8.89 0.14
N LEU A 86 -15.53 -7.62 0.53
CA LEU A 86 -16.63 -6.72 0.18
C LEU A 86 -16.69 -6.43 -1.33
N VAL A 87 -15.56 -6.35 -2.03
CA VAL A 87 -15.56 -6.11 -3.48
C VAL A 87 -16.04 -7.32 -4.28
N ASN A 88 -15.64 -8.52 -3.86
CA ASN A 88 -15.84 -9.75 -4.62
C ASN A 88 -16.98 -10.63 -4.12
N GLY A 89 -17.51 -10.37 -2.92
CA GLY A 89 -18.45 -11.27 -2.26
C GLY A 89 -17.78 -12.58 -1.79
N THR A 90 -16.61 -12.46 -1.16
CA THR A 90 -15.78 -13.60 -0.72
C THR A 90 -15.49 -13.53 0.77
N TYR A 91 -14.92 -14.59 1.35
CA TYR A 91 -14.58 -14.67 2.77
C TYR A 91 -15.77 -14.42 3.72
N GLY A 92 -16.98 -14.84 3.33
CA GLY A 92 -18.20 -14.66 4.13
C GLY A 92 -18.79 -13.24 4.11
N TYR A 93 -18.30 -12.38 3.21
CA TYR A 93 -18.88 -11.06 2.94
C TYR A 93 -19.81 -11.12 1.74
N GLU A 94 -20.94 -10.44 1.83
CA GLU A 94 -21.73 -10.08 0.66
C GLU A 94 -21.03 -8.98 -0.13
N LYS A 95 -21.17 -9.02 -1.46
CA LYS A 95 -20.60 -7.99 -2.34
C LYS A 95 -21.22 -6.62 -2.02
N ASN A 96 -20.42 -5.70 -1.54
CA ASN A 96 -20.81 -4.35 -1.17
C ASN A 96 -19.67 -3.36 -1.45
N LEU A 97 -19.65 -2.82 -2.67
CA LEU A 97 -18.64 -1.85 -3.12
C LEU A 97 -18.70 -0.54 -2.33
N VAL A 98 -19.88 -0.15 -1.85
CA VAL A 98 -20.06 1.07 -1.05
C VAL A 98 -19.35 0.93 0.30
N ALA A 99 -19.54 -0.21 0.98
CA ALA A 99 -18.86 -0.50 2.24
C ALA A 99 -17.33 -0.62 2.06
N ALA A 100 -16.88 -1.25 0.96
CA ALA A 100 -15.46 -1.37 0.64
C ALA A 100 -14.79 0.02 0.48
N ARG A 101 -15.42 0.91 -0.30
CA ARG A 101 -14.96 2.30 -0.47
C ARG A 101 -15.00 3.07 0.84
N ALA A 102 -16.09 2.99 1.60
CA ALA A 102 -16.23 3.73 2.85
C ALA A 102 -15.17 3.34 3.88
N LEU A 103 -14.83 2.05 3.98
CA LEU A 103 -13.74 1.57 4.84
C LEU A 103 -12.39 2.15 4.39
N ASN A 104 -12.08 2.07 3.10
CA ASN A 104 -10.81 2.57 2.58
C ASN A 104 -10.71 4.10 2.68
N ASP A 105 -11.79 4.84 2.40
CA ASP A 105 -11.84 6.29 2.53
C ASP A 105 -11.62 6.75 3.97
N SER A 106 -12.22 6.06 4.95
CA SER A 106 -12.01 6.34 6.37
C SER A 106 -10.54 6.22 6.76
N LEU A 107 -9.89 5.12 6.35
CA LEU A 107 -8.48 4.86 6.62
C LEU A 107 -7.57 5.87 5.90
N ALA A 108 -7.84 6.16 4.63
CA ALA A 108 -7.07 7.14 3.87
C ALA A 108 -7.20 8.54 4.47
N ASN A 109 -8.40 8.92 4.94
CA ASN A 109 -8.62 10.19 5.63
C ASN A 109 -7.82 10.27 6.94
N ALA A 110 -7.70 9.16 7.67
CA ALA A 110 -6.85 9.05 8.86
C ALA A 110 -5.33 9.03 8.56
N GLY A 111 -4.92 9.03 7.29
CA GLY A 111 -3.50 9.06 6.89
C GLY A 111 -2.86 7.69 6.74
N ASP A 112 -3.65 6.62 6.70
CA ASP A 112 -3.15 5.28 6.39
C ASP A 112 -2.57 5.23 4.98
N GLN A 113 -1.27 4.99 4.88
CA GLN A 113 -0.55 5.05 3.60
C GLN A 113 -1.03 3.97 2.63
N MET A 114 -1.34 2.75 3.10
CA MET A 114 -1.85 1.69 2.23
C MET A 114 -3.25 2.01 1.70
N ALA A 115 -4.10 2.67 2.50
CA ALA A 115 -5.42 3.12 2.06
C ALA A 115 -5.33 4.26 1.03
N ILE A 116 -4.37 5.17 1.19
CA ILE A 116 -4.08 6.21 0.19
C ILE A 116 -3.61 5.56 -1.13
N GLU A 117 -2.67 4.62 -1.07
CA GLU A 117 -2.21 3.86 -2.24
C GLU A 117 -3.35 3.11 -2.93
N ARG A 118 -4.20 2.41 -2.15
CA ARG A 118 -5.38 1.71 -2.68
C ARG A 118 -6.37 2.65 -3.32
N LYS A 119 -6.59 3.84 -2.75
CA LYS A 119 -7.49 4.85 -3.34
C LYS A 119 -6.94 5.40 -4.65
N ILE A 120 -5.65 5.72 -4.70
CA ILE A 120 -4.97 6.17 -5.94
C ILE A 120 -5.12 5.10 -7.02
N TYR A 121 -4.74 3.85 -6.72
CA TYR A 121 -4.86 2.74 -7.66
C TYR A 121 -6.31 2.46 -8.05
N GLY A 122 -7.23 2.60 -7.10
CA GLY A 122 -8.67 2.42 -7.28
C GLY A 122 -9.27 3.41 -8.28
N LEU A 123 -8.96 4.70 -8.12
CA LEU A 123 -9.42 5.77 -9.02
C LEU A 123 -8.69 5.74 -10.37
N GLU A 124 -7.45 5.26 -10.42
CA GLU A 124 -6.72 5.09 -11.69
C GLU A 124 -7.25 3.91 -12.51
N ASN A 125 -7.59 2.79 -11.88
CA ASN A 125 -7.81 1.51 -12.58
C ASN A 125 -9.24 0.93 -12.41
N GLY A 126 -10.14 1.61 -11.69
CA GLY A 126 -11.47 1.09 -11.38
C GLY A 126 -11.45 -0.12 -10.45
N ARG A 127 -10.70 -0.02 -9.34
CA ARG A 127 -10.43 -1.13 -8.39
C ARG A 127 -10.87 -0.79 -6.98
N TYR A 128 -10.90 -1.80 -6.09
CA TYR A 128 -11.23 -1.64 -4.67
C TYR A 128 -12.59 -0.98 -4.38
N GLY A 129 -13.54 -1.14 -5.31
CA GLY A 129 -14.85 -0.53 -5.23
C GLY A 129 -14.94 0.87 -5.85
N TYR A 130 -13.84 1.48 -6.26
CA TYR A 130 -13.82 2.75 -6.99
C TYR A 130 -14.07 2.54 -8.48
N TYR A 131 -14.71 3.53 -9.10
CA TYR A 131 -14.72 3.66 -10.55
C TYR A 131 -13.45 4.37 -11.01
N GLN A 132 -13.01 4.10 -12.23
CA GLN A 132 -11.93 4.88 -12.82
C GLN A 132 -12.39 6.33 -12.98
N ASP A 133 -11.66 7.26 -12.39
CA ASP A 133 -11.98 8.68 -12.34
C ASP A 133 -10.68 9.47 -12.12
N LEU A 134 -10.10 9.96 -13.23
CA LEU A 134 -8.82 10.68 -13.20
C LEU A 134 -8.96 12.08 -12.60
N GLU A 135 -10.12 12.72 -12.73
CA GLU A 135 -10.38 14.02 -12.12
C GLU A 135 -10.40 13.89 -10.59
N ALA A 136 -11.20 12.94 -10.07
CA ALA A 136 -11.22 12.66 -8.64
C ALA A 136 -9.87 12.15 -8.11
N LEU A 137 -9.10 11.45 -8.94
CA LEU A 137 -7.74 11.03 -8.59
C LEU A 137 -6.80 12.22 -8.41
N MET A 138 -6.79 13.15 -9.37
CA MET A 138 -5.98 14.37 -9.27
C MET A 138 -6.36 15.18 -8.04
N ASP A 139 -7.65 15.44 -7.83
CA ASP A 139 -8.15 16.16 -6.65
C ASP A 139 -7.72 15.50 -5.35
N PHE A 140 -7.80 14.17 -5.29
CA PHE A 140 -7.34 13.41 -4.12
C PHE A 140 -5.82 13.56 -3.92
N ILE A 141 -5.01 13.42 -4.97
CA ILE A 141 -3.55 13.59 -4.90
C ILE A 141 -3.19 15.01 -4.45
N GLU A 142 -3.82 16.03 -5.00
CA GLU A 142 -3.60 17.43 -4.62
C GLU A 142 -3.93 17.65 -3.13
N SER A 143 -5.12 17.24 -2.70
CA SER A 143 -5.56 17.39 -1.30
C SER A 143 -4.63 16.70 -0.30
N ARG A 144 -4.14 15.51 -0.62
CA ARG A 144 -3.21 14.76 0.25
C ARG A 144 -1.79 15.31 0.19
N THR A 145 -1.37 15.85 -0.95
CA THR A 145 -0.08 16.55 -1.08
C THR A 145 -0.01 17.79 -0.19
N GLU A 146 -1.10 18.54 -0.08
CA GLU A 146 -1.19 19.70 0.82
C GLU A 146 -1.09 19.31 2.30
N LYS A 147 -1.53 18.09 2.65
CA LYS A 147 -1.36 17.48 3.98
C LYS A 147 -0.01 16.78 4.18
N GLY A 148 0.86 16.86 3.18
CA GLY A 148 2.19 16.27 3.19
C GLY A 148 2.25 14.76 3.30
N ASP A 149 1.28 14.07 2.71
CA ASP A 149 1.33 12.62 2.54
C ASP A 149 2.37 12.22 1.50
N SER A 150 3.37 11.47 1.94
CA SER A 150 4.50 11.05 1.09
C SER A 150 4.07 10.24 -0.15
N VAL A 151 3.05 9.37 -0.01
CA VAL A 151 2.49 8.61 -1.13
C VAL A 151 1.88 9.54 -2.17
N ALA A 152 1.13 10.57 -1.76
CA ALA A 152 0.50 11.51 -2.66
C ALA A 152 1.52 12.42 -3.35
N ILE A 153 2.52 12.90 -2.60
CA ILE A 153 3.65 13.65 -3.17
C ILE A 153 4.36 12.81 -4.24
N GLY A 154 4.68 11.55 -3.93
CA GLY A 154 5.29 10.64 -4.89
C GLY A 154 4.40 10.33 -6.10
N ALA A 155 3.08 10.24 -5.92
CA ALA A 155 2.14 10.11 -7.03
C ALA A 155 2.13 11.36 -7.91
N LYS A 156 2.04 12.56 -7.33
CA LYS A 156 2.11 13.83 -8.05
C LYS A 156 3.42 13.98 -8.81
N MET A 157 4.54 13.61 -8.21
CA MET A 157 5.84 13.58 -8.90
C MET A 157 5.82 12.65 -10.11
N ARG A 158 5.31 11.42 -9.99
CA ARG A 158 5.20 10.52 -11.15
C ARG A 158 4.28 11.07 -12.23
N GLY A 159 3.17 11.69 -11.81
CA GLY A 159 2.24 12.37 -12.72
C GLY A 159 2.91 13.45 -13.54
N LEU A 160 3.60 14.38 -12.87
CA LEU A 160 4.31 15.47 -13.53
C LEU A 160 5.50 14.97 -14.38
N PHE A 161 6.17 13.86 -14.04
CA PHE A 161 7.32 13.34 -14.79
C PHE A 161 6.93 12.55 -16.04
N TRP A 162 5.89 11.73 -15.94
CA TRP A 162 5.59 10.69 -16.94
C TRP A 162 4.15 10.78 -17.47
N GLY A 163 3.43 11.84 -17.14
CA GLY A 163 2.03 12.03 -17.55
C GLY A 163 1.06 11.03 -16.92
N TYR A 164 1.38 10.51 -15.73
CA TYR A 164 0.51 9.59 -15.01
C TYR A 164 -0.62 10.30 -14.27
N TYR A 165 -1.65 9.54 -13.87
CA TYR A 165 -2.72 10.01 -12.97
C TYR A 165 -3.51 11.24 -13.48
N GLY A 166 -3.59 11.43 -14.79
CA GLY A 166 -4.30 12.57 -15.39
C GLY A 166 -3.47 13.85 -15.53
N TYR A 167 -2.24 13.86 -15.03
CA TYR A 167 -1.31 14.96 -15.28
C TYR A 167 -0.78 14.88 -16.71
N GLU A 168 -0.60 16.03 -17.37
CA GLU A 168 0.03 16.09 -18.68
C GLU A 168 1.54 15.85 -18.56
N GLU A 169 2.09 14.97 -19.41
CA GLU A 169 3.54 14.79 -19.52
C GLU A 169 4.17 16.10 -20.00
N GLN A 170 5.14 16.59 -19.26
CA GLN A 170 5.84 17.83 -19.60
C GLN A 170 7.13 17.47 -20.32
N GLU A 171 7.28 17.95 -21.57
CA GLU A 171 8.51 17.77 -22.36
C GLU A 171 9.73 18.41 -21.67
N ASP A 172 9.51 19.45 -20.86
CA ASP A 172 10.53 20.11 -20.05
C ASP A 172 10.26 19.94 -18.55
N THR A 173 11.26 19.40 -17.86
CA THR A 173 11.29 19.26 -16.39
C THR A 173 11.27 20.60 -15.65
N SER A 174 11.40 21.75 -16.34
CA SER A 174 11.23 23.09 -15.74
C SER A 174 9.90 23.29 -15.04
N SER A 175 8.86 22.59 -15.49
CA SER A 175 7.53 22.54 -14.87
C SER A 175 7.51 21.97 -13.43
N PHE A 176 8.55 21.23 -13.03
CA PHE A 176 8.67 20.72 -11.65
C PHE A 176 9.07 21.76 -10.64
N ARG A 177 9.83 22.77 -11.06
CA ARG A 177 10.42 23.71 -10.13
C ARG A 177 9.35 24.42 -9.29
N PRO A 178 8.24 24.94 -9.85
CA PRO A 178 7.16 25.52 -9.05
C PRO A 178 6.61 24.57 -7.98
N PHE A 179 6.46 23.28 -8.30
CA PHE A 179 6.00 22.30 -7.32
C PHE A 179 7.00 22.09 -6.18
N ILE A 180 8.29 22.00 -6.49
CA ILE A 180 9.35 21.85 -5.48
C ILE A 180 9.42 23.09 -4.58
N GLU A 181 9.32 24.30 -5.15
CA GLU A 181 9.32 25.53 -4.35
C GLU A 181 8.05 25.59 -3.47
N LYS A 182 6.87 25.19 -3.96
CA LYS A 182 5.65 25.06 -3.12
C LYS A 182 5.84 24.08 -1.96
N LEU A 183 6.56 22.97 -2.17
CA LEU A 183 6.88 22.04 -1.07
C LEU A 183 7.80 22.67 -0.02
N ILE A 184 8.78 23.47 -0.44
CA ILE A 184 9.71 24.18 0.45
C ILE A 184 8.99 25.27 1.24
N GLU A 185 8.03 25.95 0.63
CA GLU A 185 7.21 27.00 1.25
C GLU A 185 6.08 26.45 2.13
N SER A 186 5.85 25.14 2.13
CA SER A 186 4.78 24.51 2.90
C SER A 186 5.09 24.48 4.40
N ASP A 187 4.10 24.82 5.23
CA ASP A 187 4.18 24.66 6.69
C ASP A 187 4.22 23.18 7.14
N HIS A 188 3.94 22.23 6.24
CA HIS A 188 3.98 20.82 6.56
C HIS A 188 5.42 20.30 6.54
N ARG A 189 5.93 19.86 7.70
CA ARG A 189 7.32 19.39 7.86
C ARG A 189 7.75 18.36 6.81
N THR A 190 6.88 17.42 6.45
CA THR A 190 7.18 16.41 5.42
C THR A 190 7.37 17.04 4.04
N ASN A 191 6.52 18.01 3.67
CA ASN A 191 6.65 18.74 2.41
C ASN A 191 7.96 19.48 2.38
N HIS A 192 8.27 20.19 3.48
CA HIS A 192 9.49 20.96 3.60
C HIS A 192 10.74 20.09 3.41
N ALA A 193 10.79 18.94 4.10
CA ALA A 193 11.89 17.99 4.00
C ALA A 193 12.05 17.41 2.58
N ILE A 194 10.95 17.01 1.95
CA ILE A 194 10.97 16.47 0.57
C ILE A 194 11.37 17.57 -0.42
N GLY A 195 10.82 18.77 -0.28
CA GLY A 195 11.15 19.92 -1.14
C GLY A 195 12.64 20.25 -1.10
N TYR A 196 13.24 20.30 0.09
CA TYR A 196 14.68 20.50 0.24
C TYR A 196 15.51 19.38 -0.39
N PHE A 197 15.11 18.12 -0.19
CA PHE A 197 15.76 16.99 -0.83
C PHE A 197 15.71 17.09 -2.36
N LEU A 198 14.54 17.38 -2.93
CA LEU A 198 14.35 17.46 -4.39
C LEU A 198 15.13 18.62 -5.01
N LYS A 199 15.17 19.78 -4.35
CA LYS A 199 15.97 20.93 -4.83
C LYS A 199 17.46 20.63 -4.78
N ALA A 200 17.96 20.03 -3.71
CA ALA A 200 19.34 19.60 -3.62
C ALA A 200 19.70 18.58 -4.72
N TYR A 201 18.82 17.62 -4.99
CA TYR A 201 18.98 16.64 -6.08
C TYR A 201 19.00 17.31 -7.46
N GLY A 202 18.04 18.23 -7.70
CA GLY A 202 17.96 19.02 -8.93
C GLY A 202 19.24 19.82 -9.19
N LEU A 203 19.75 20.53 -8.18
CA LEU A 203 21.03 21.24 -8.28
C LEU A 203 22.22 20.30 -8.54
N LYS A 204 22.24 19.11 -7.93
CA LYS A 204 23.36 18.16 -8.07
C LYS A 204 23.44 17.55 -9.48
N TYR A 205 22.28 17.26 -10.09
CA TYR A 205 22.20 16.50 -11.34
C TYR A 205 21.71 17.29 -12.55
N GLY A 206 21.26 18.55 -12.37
CA GLY A 206 20.69 19.33 -13.45
C GLY A 206 19.29 18.85 -13.84
N MET A 207 18.44 18.61 -12.84
CA MET A 207 17.08 18.07 -13.03
C MET A 207 16.04 19.02 -12.46
N PHE A 208 14.77 18.79 -12.80
CA PHE A 208 13.62 19.42 -12.18
C PHE A 208 13.58 20.95 -12.39
N GLY A 209 14.10 21.43 -13.52
CA GLY A 209 14.23 22.86 -13.80
C GLY A 209 15.39 23.57 -13.10
N TYR A 210 16.32 22.82 -12.49
CA TYR A 210 17.54 23.36 -11.92
C TYR A 210 18.73 23.05 -12.84
N TYR A 211 19.59 24.04 -13.06
CA TYR A 211 20.87 23.82 -13.73
C TYR A 211 21.84 23.07 -12.81
N GLN A 212 22.62 22.17 -13.39
CA GLN A 212 23.62 21.42 -12.62
C GLN A 212 24.65 22.39 -12.03
N ASN A 213 24.74 22.42 -10.70
CA ASN A 213 25.69 23.20 -9.94
C ASN A 213 26.01 22.48 -8.62
N ARG A 214 27.08 21.67 -8.64
CA ARG A 214 27.47 20.82 -7.50
C ARG A 214 27.88 21.64 -6.26
N ASP A 215 28.46 22.81 -6.44
CA ASP A 215 28.85 23.68 -5.32
C ASP A 215 27.63 24.36 -4.68
N ALA A 216 26.65 24.77 -5.49
CA ALA A 216 25.37 25.23 -4.98
C ALA A 216 24.63 24.10 -4.26
N ALA A 217 24.57 22.90 -4.83
CA ALA A 217 23.97 21.73 -4.20
C ALA A 217 24.62 21.43 -2.84
N ARG A 218 25.96 21.42 -2.76
CA ARG A 218 26.69 21.17 -1.51
C ARG A 218 26.37 22.21 -0.44
N ARG A 219 26.37 23.49 -0.80
CA ARG A 219 26.01 24.58 0.14
C ARG A 219 24.56 24.42 0.62
N TYR A 220 23.64 24.15 -0.29
CA TYR A 220 22.22 23.95 0.00
C TYR A 220 21.98 22.79 0.95
N ILE A 221 22.65 21.65 0.72
CA ILE A 221 22.57 20.46 1.59
C ILE A 221 23.04 20.78 3.02
N LEU A 222 24.14 21.51 3.15
CA LEU A 222 24.69 21.90 4.46
C LEU A 222 23.79 22.89 5.19
N GLU A 223 23.24 23.88 4.47
CA GLU A 223 22.36 24.91 5.03
C GLU A 223 21.04 24.33 5.54
N HIS A 224 20.44 23.43 4.77
CA HIS A 224 19.12 22.85 5.08
C HIS A 224 19.17 21.48 5.74
N HIS A 225 20.36 21.00 6.11
CA HIS A 225 20.58 19.71 6.78
C HIS A 225 19.91 18.53 6.04
N VAL A 226 19.95 18.57 4.70
CA VAL A 226 19.32 17.54 3.86
C VAL A 226 20.02 16.20 4.11
N PRO A 227 19.31 15.14 4.52
CA PRO A 227 19.91 13.83 4.73
C PRO A 227 20.57 13.33 3.42
N PHE A 228 21.88 13.07 3.51
CA PHE A 228 22.80 12.51 2.52
C PHE A 228 22.23 12.20 1.11
N LEU A 229 22.74 12.96 0.12
CA LEU A 229 22.55 12.79 -1.32
C LEU A 229 23.82 12.35 -2.06
#